data_AF-A0A8B9SVW2-F1
#
_entry.id   AF-A0A8B9SVW2-F1
#
_cell.length_a   1.000
_cell.length_b   1.000
_cell.length_c   1.000
_cell.angle_alpha   90.00
_cell.angle_beta   90.00
_cell.angle_gamma   90.00
#
_symmetry.space_group_name_H-M   'P 1'
#
loop_
_entity.id
_entity.type
_entity.pdbx_description
1 polymer ?
#
loop_
_entity_poly.entity_id
_entity_poly.type
_entity_poly.pdbx_seq_one_letter_code
_entity_poly.pdbx_strand_id
1 'polypeptide(L)'
;MPHCPVLSPGPQCDLQGLWRNELGSNMTLLALDMDGTFSGSYHTAVAATDKQILVSPLQGALQPPGTKGQQPTFGFTVQWQFADSTTVFVGQCFVDRRGKEVLETAWLLREGVPSRRDVWKATR
;
A
#
# COMPACT_ATOMS: atom_id res chain seq x y z
N MET A 1 -25.24 35.53 14.63
CA MET A 1 -24.63 34.63 13.63
C MET A 1 -23.85 33.58 14.39
N PRO A 2 -24.26 32.31 14.44
CA PRO A 2 -23.47 31.28 15.08
C PRO A 2 -22.33 30.88 14.13
N HIS A 3 -21.09 31.00 14.61
CA HIS A 3 -19.91 30.54 13.89
C HIS A 3 -19.96 29.00 13.81
N CYS A 4 -19.99 28.45 12.59
CA CYS A 4 -19.78 27.03 12.38
C CYS A 4 -18.39 26.66 12.91
N PRO A 5 -18.27 25.62 13.76
CA PRO A 5 -16.95 25.10 14.10
C PRO A 5 -16.32 24.56 12.82
N VAL A 6 -15.17 25.13 12.44
CA VAL A 6 -14.32 24.55 11.41
C VAL A 6 -13.89 23.19 11.96
N LEU A 7 -14.43 22.11 11.40
CA LEU A 7 -13.96 20.76 11.66
C LEU A 7 -12.47 20.74 11.32
N SER A 8 -11.62 20.58 12.33
CA SER A 8 -10.21 20.28 12.10
C SER A 8 -10.15 19.08 11.16
N PRO A 9 -9.37 19.11 10.07
CA PRO A 9 -9.18 17.92 9.27
C PRO A 9 -8.68 16.80 10.19
N GLY A 10 -9.23 15.59 10.02
CA GLY A 10 -8.77 14.40 10.73
C GLY A 10 -7.26 14.18 10.56
N PRO A 11 -6.66 13.23 11.29
CA PRO A 11 -5.25 12.92 11.11
C PRO A 11 -4.96 12.65 9.63
N GLN A 12 -4.11 13.49 9.04
CA GLN A 12 -3.70 13.34 7.64
C GLN A 12 -2.72 12.18 7.52
N CYS A 13 -2.77 11.47 6.40
CA CYS A 13 -2.05 10.22 6.14
C CYS A 13 -2.43 9.09 7.10
N ASP A 14 -3.72 9.00 7.45
CA ASP A 14 -4.30 7.75 7.90
C ASP A 14 -4.35 6.79 6.70
N LEU A 15 -3.58 5.70 6.77
CA LEU A 15 -3.54 4.74 5.67
C LEU A 15 -4.85 3.97 5.54
N GLN A 16 -5.69 3.92 6.58
CA GLN A 16 -6.97 3.23 6.54
C GLN A 16 -7.87 3.79 5.42
N GLY A 17 -8.43 2.90 4.60
CA GLY A 17 -9.38 3.28 3.56
C GLY A 17 -9.07 2.69 2.19
N LEU A 18 -9.64 3.32 1.15
CA LEU A 18 -9.53 2.88 -0.23
C LEU A 18 -8.54 3.76 -0.99
N TRP A 19 -7.57 3.11 -1.62
CA TRP A 19 -6.55 3.72 -2.45
C TRP A 19 -6.60 3.18 -3.86
N ARG A 20 -6.26 4.02 -4.83
CA ARG A 20 -6.16 3.63 -6.24
C ARG A 20 -4.89 4.20 -6.85
N ASN A 21 -4.18 3.37 -7.60
CA ASN A 21 -2.97 3.79 -8.32
C ASN A 21 -3.28 4.18 -9.78
N GLU A 22 -2.26 4.68 -10.48
CA GLU A 22 -2.30 5.13 -11.87
C GLU A 22 -2.55 4.00 -12.89
N LEU A 23 -2.24 2.75 -12.52
CA LEU A 23 -2.55 1.56 -13.32
C LEU A 23 -4.01 1.11 -13.18
N GLY A 24 -4.76 1.71 -12.25
CA GLY A 24 -6.16 1.38 -11.97
C GLY A 24 -6.36 0.29 -10.92
N SER A 25 -5.29 -0.18 -10.28
CA SER A 25 -5.35 -1.14 -9.17
C SER A 25 -5.95 -0.47 -7.93
N ASN A 26 -6.76 -1.22 -7.19
CA ASN A 26 -7.41 -0.75 -5.96
C ASN A 26 -6.85 -1.49 -4.75
N MET A 27 -6.67 -0.78 -3.65
CA MET A 27 -6.19 -1.31 -2.38
C MET A 27 -7.11 -0.83 -1.27
N THR A 28 -7.54 -1.75 -0.41
CA THR A 28 -8.31 -1.42 0.79
C THR A 28 -7.48 -1.78 2.01
N LEU A 29 -7.19 -0.80 2.86
CA LEU A 29 -6.49 -1.00 4.13
C LEU A 29 -7.49 -0.93 5.29
N LEU A 30 -7.41 -1.91 6.19
CA LEU A 30 -8.15 -1.92 7.43
C LEU A 30 -7.51 -0.95 8.44
N ALA A 31 -8.19 -0.75 9.57
CA ALA A 31 -7.64 0.03 10.67
C ALA A 31 -6.29 -0.53 11.12
N LEU A 32 -5.36 0.36 11.44
CA LEU A 32 -4.05 -0.02 11.97
C LEU A 32 -4.18 -0.53 13.40
N ASP A 33 -3.40 -1.55 13.72
CA ASP A 33 -3.22 -2.02 15.08
C ASP A 33 -2.34 -1.07 15.89
N MET A 34 -2.37 -1.20 17.22
CA MET A 34 -1.64 -0.30 18.14
C MET A 34 -0.11 -0.32 17.94
N ASP A 35 0.43 -1.39 17.36
CA ASP A 35 1.84 -1.55 17.05
C ASP A 35 2.22 -1.01 15.65
N GLY A 36 1.26 -0.40 14.94
CA GLY A 36 1.44 0.12 13.59
C GLY A 36 1.34 -0.92 12.49
N THR A 37 1.04 -2.18 12.81
CA THR A 37 0.75 -3.19 11.80
C THR A 37 -0.62 -3.00 11.18
N PHE A 38 -0.81 -3.48 9.95
CA PHE A 38 -2.09 -3.43 9.28
C PHE A 38 -2.26 -4.58 8.30
N SER A 39 -3.52 -4.85 7.97
CA SER A 39 -3.91 -5.79 6.93
C SER A 39 -4.89 -5.15 5.95
N GLY A 40 -5.10 -5.81 4.81
CA GLY A 40 -5.99 -5.30 3.79
C GLY A 40 -6.13 -6.25 2.61
N SER A 41 -6.65 -5.70 1.52
CA SER A 41 -6.78 -6.38 0.25
C SER A 41 -6.25 -5.53 -0.89
N TYR A 42 -5.71 -6.20 -1.90
CA TYR A 42 -5.20 -5.61 -3.12
C TYR A 42 -5.89 -6.26 -4.32
N HIS A 43 -6.44 -5.44 -5.20
CA HIS A 43 -7.04 -5.84 -6.45
C HIS A 43 -6.31 -5.15 -7.60
N THR A 44 -5.38 -5.88 -8.22
CA THR A 44 -4.58 -5.35 -9.33
C THR A 44 -5.41 -5.24 -10.60
N ALA A 45 -5.16 -4.21 -11.42
CA ALA A 45 -5.75 -4.08 -12.76
C ALA A 45 -4.90 -4.78 -13.84
N VAL A 46 -3.66 -5.15 -13.52
CA VAL A 46 -2.69 -5.75 -14.44
C VAL A 46 -2.01 -6.97 -13.83
N ALA A 47 -1.66 -7.95 -14.66
CA ALA A 47 -0.94 -9.15 -14.25
C ALA A 47 0.05 -9.59 -15.34
N ALA A 48 1.16 -10.20 -14.94
CA ALA A 48 2.15 -10.81 -15.84
C ALA A 48 1.84 -12.28 -16.18
N THR A 49 0.63 -12.74 -15.85
CA THR A 49 0.14 -14.11 -16.05
C THR A 49 -1.23 -14.06 -16.72
N ASP A 50 -1.57 -15.10 -17.48
CA ASP A 50 -2.88 -15.24 -18.11
C ASP A 50 -3.97 -15.80 -17.16
N LYS A 51 -3.61 -16.04 -15.88
CA LYS A 51 -4.57 -16.46 -14.86
C LYS A 51 -5.54 -15.32 -14.53
N GLN A 52 -6.80 -15.69 -14.25
CA GLN A 52 -7.82 -14.74 -13.80
C GLN A 52 -7.35 -14.00 -12.54
N ILE A 53 -7.37 -12.66 -12.58
CA ILE A 53 -7.03 -11.83 -11.43
C ILE A 53 -8.05 -12.06 -10.32
N LEU A 54 -7.53 -12.25 -9.10
CA LEU A 54 -8.29 -12.39 -7.86
C LEU A 54 -7.83 -11.34 -6.84
N VAL A 55 -8.77 -10.86 -6.03
CA VAL A 55 -8.44 -10.04 -4.86
C VAL A 55 -7.50 -10.81 -3.94
N SER A 56 -6.41 -10.18 -3.54
CA SER A 56 -5.32 -10.80 -2.81
C SER A 56 -5.09 -10.10 -1.46
N PRO A 57 -4.85 -10.84 -0.37
CA PRO A 57 -4.59 -10.23 0.92
C PRO A 57 -3.23 -9.53 0.94
N LEU A 58 -3.13 -8.48 1.77
CA LEU A 58 -1.88 -7.81 2.08
C LEU A 58 -1.70 -7.65 3.59
N GLN A 59 -0.44 -7.59 4.03
CA GLN A 59 -0.04 -7.29 5.41
C GLN A 59 1.16 -6.35 5.41
N GLY A 60 1.18 -5.39 6.33
CA GLY A 60 2.21 -4.36 6.38
C GLY A 60 2.37 -3.72 7.74
N ALA A 61 3.26 -2.72 7.78
CA ALA A 61 3.52 -1.92 8.95
C ALA A 61 3.82 -0.45 8.57
N LEU A 62 3.34 0.46 9.41
CA LEU A 62 3.58 1.90 9.36
C LEU A 62 4.58 2.26 10.46
N GLN A 63 5.58 3.08 10.12
CA GLN A 63 6.47 3.63 11.15
C GLN A 63 5.72 4.64 12.03
N PRO A 64 6.10 4.80 13.31
CA PRO A 64 5.56 5.87 14.14
C PRO A 64 5.80 7.25 13.50
N PRO A 65 4.88 8.22 13.66
CA PRO A 65 5.09 9.58 13.18
C PRO A 65 6.40 10.17 13.72
N GLY A 66 7.20 10.78 12.84
CA GLY A 66 8.46 11.40 13.23
C GLY A 66 8.28 12.69 14.03
N THR A 67 9.32 13.09 14.78
CA THR A 67 9.31 14.31 15.62
C THR A 67 9.33 15.64 14.86
N LYS A 68 9.47 15.61 13.53
CA LYS A 68 9.67 16.79 12.68
C LYS A 68 8.48 17.09 11.74
N GLY A 69 7.29 16.55 12.05
CA GLY A 69 6.11 16.71 11.17
C GLY A 69 6.25 16.01 9.82
N GLN A 70 7.16 15.04 9.72
CA GLN A 70 7.31 14.19 8.54
C GLN A 70 6.30 13.06 8.60
N GLN A 71 5.63 12.83 7.48
CA GLN A 71 4.70 11.71 7.36
C GLN A 71 5.46 10.37 7.42
N PRO A 72 4.92 9.35 8.10
CA PRO A 72 5.61 8.09 8.30
C PRO A 72 5.80 7.30 7.00
N THR A 73 6.89 6.54 6.92
CA THR A 73 7.11 5.53 5.89
C THR A 73 6.38 4.25 6.24
N PHE A 74 5.96 3.49 5.24
CA PHE A 74 5.33 2.20 5.42
C PHE A 74 5.87 1.17 4.43
N GLY A 75 5.58 -0.09 4.71
CA GLY A 75 5.71 -1.15 3.73
C GLY A 75 4.67 -2.24 3.94
N PHE A 76 4.31 -2.92 2.85
CA PHE A 76 3.39 -4.05 2.89
C PHE A 76 3.74 -5.10 1.85
N THR A 77 3.30 -6.33 2.10
CA THR A 77 3.47 -7.48 1.23
C THR A 77 2.11 -7.92 0.74
N VAL A 78 1.98 -8.16 -0.57
CA VAL A 78 0.79 -8.73 -1.21
C VAL A 78 1.06 -10.20 -1.53
N GLN A 79 0.19 -11.07 -1.04
CA GLN A 79 0.23 -12.51 -1.33
C GLN A 79 -0.78 -12.83 -2.43
N TRP A 80 -0.33 -12.95 -3.68
CA TRP A 80 -1.20 -13.14 -4.83
C TRP A 80 -1.98 -14.46 -4.77
N GLN A 81 -3.31 -14.40 -4.76
CA GLN A 81 -4.18 -15.59 -4.73
C GLN A 81 -4.28 -16.32 -6.07
N PHE A 82 -3.75 -15.71 -7.13
CA PHE A 82 -3.83 -16.23 -8.50
C PHE A 82 -2.46 -16.43 -9.15
N ALA A 83 -1.34 -16.20 -8.45
CA ALA A 83 -0.01 -16.33 -9.01
C ALA A 83 0.99 -16.82 -7.95
N ASP A 84 1.98 -17.61 -8.37
CA ASP A 84 3.07 -18.09 -7.51
C ASP A 84 4.15 -17.00 -7.38
N SER A 85 3.75 -15.82 -6.91
CA SER A 85 4.60 -14.65 -6.77
C SER A 85 4.19 -13.83 -5.54
N THR A 86 5.07 -12.93 -5.13
CA THR A 86 4.84 -11.99 -4.02
C THR A 86 5.28 -10.60 -4.45
N THR A 87 4.50 -9.58 -4.12
CA THR A 87 4.94 -8.19 -4.31
C THR A 87 5.11 -7.51 -2.97
N VAL A 88 6.20 -6.78 -2.80
CA VAL A 88 6.37 -5.85 -1.68
C VAL A 88 6.27 -4.43 -2.18
N PHE A 89 5.62 -3.57 -1.40
CA PHE A 89 5.58 -2.14 -1.60
C PHE A 89 6.24 -1.46 -0.41
N VAL A 90 6.99 -0.40 -0.67
CA VAL A 90 7.54 0.49 0.35
C VAL A 90 7.31 1.93 -0.10
N GLY A 91 6.91 2.79 0.83
CA GLY A 91 6.55 4.14 0.45
C GLY A 91 6.37 5.09 1.61
N GLN A 92 5.87 6.28 1.27
CA GLN A 92 5.59 7.35 2.19
C GLN A 92 4.31 8.07 1.73
N CYS A 93 3.46 8.44 2.69
CA CYS A 93 2.31 9.27 2.40
C CYS A 93 2.71 10.75 2.39
N PHE A 94 2.15 11.52 1.46
CA PHE A 94 2.34 12.96 1.37
C PHE A 94 0.99 13.65 1.25
N VAL A 95 0.90 14.86 1.80
CA VAL A 95 -0.28 15.71 1.68
C VAL A 95 0.12 16.95 0.90
N ASP A 96 -0.58 17.23 -0.19
CA ASP A 96 -0.31 18.42 -0.99
C ASP A 96 -0.91 19.69 -0.36
N ARG A 97 -0.62 20.86 -0.97
CA ARG A 97 -1.12 22.16 -0.49
C ARG A 97 -2.65 22.28 -0.54
N ARG A 98 -3.35 21.39 -1.24
CA ARG A 98 -4.81 21.34 -1.36
C ARG A 98 -5.42 20.31 -0.41
N GLY A 99 -4.60 19.65 0.42
CA GLY A 99 -5.04 18.61 1.34
C GLY A 99 -5.26 17.25 0.68
N LYS A 100 -4.83 17.04 -0.57
CA LYS A 100 -4.91 15.74 -1.24
C LYS A 100 -3.78 14.85 -0.76
N GLU A 101 -4.14 13.65 -0.32
CA GLU A 101 -3.20 12.62 0.10
C GLU A 101 -2.71 11.79 -1.10
N VAL A 102 -1.42 11.47 -1.11
CA VAL A 102 -0.75 10.69 -2.15
C VAL A 102 0.18 9.70 -1.47
N LEU A 103 0.10 8.43 -1.87
CA LEU A 103 1.07 7.41 -1.48
C LEU A 103 2.13 7.29 -2.58
N GLU A 104 3.33 7.77 -2.30
CA GLU A 104 4.48 7.56 -3.19
C GLU A 104 5.12 6.23 -2.81
N THR A 105 5.17 5.29 -3.74
CA THR A 105 5.64 3.93 -3.47
C THR A 105 6.58 3.42 -4.55
N ALA A 106 7.53 2.59 -4.12
CA ALA A 106 8.25 1.67 -4.98
C ALA A 106 7.83 0.24 -4.65
N TRP A 107 7.97 -0.66 -5.62
CA TRP A 107 7.60 -2.05 -5.44
C TRP A 107 8.64 -2.99 -6.05
N LEU A 108 8.67 -4.22 -5.53
CA LEU A 108 9.41 -5.34 -6.10
C LEU A 108 8.47 -6.52 -6.25
N LEU A 109 8.36 -7.06 -7.44
CA LEU A 109 7.63 -8.30 -7.71
C LEU A 109 8.62 -9.46 -7.75
N ARG A 110 8.39 -10.48 -6.92
CA ARG A 110 9.20 -11.69 -6.85
C ARG A 110 8.43 -12.89 -7.39
N GLU A 111 8.90 -13.47 -8.49
CA GLU A 111 8.37 -14.72 -9.03
C GLU A 111 8.95 -15.95 -8.30
N GLY A 112 8.12 -16.97 -8.12
CA GLY A 112 8.58 -18.31 -7.78
C GLY A 112 9.33 -18.93 -8.96
N VAL A 113 10.56 -19.42 -8.72
CA VAL A 113 11.38 -20.05 -9.76
C VAL A 113 11.75 -21.49 -9.38
N PRO A 114 11.87 -22.41 -10.36
CA PRO A 114 12.15 -23.82 -10.08
C PRO A 114 13.54 -24.08 -9.49
N SER A 115 14.50 -23.18 -9.70
CA SER A 115 15.89 -23.38 -9.29
C SER A 115 16.57 -22.09 -8.84
N ARG A 116 17.59 -22.22 -7.98
CA ARG A 116 18.44 -21.10 -7.56
C ARG A 116 19.15 -20.41 -8.73
N ARG A 117 19.40 -21.12 -9.84
CA ARG A 117 20.07 -20.57 -11.02
C ARG A 117 19.19 -19.55 -11.76
N ASP A 118 17.88 -19.57 -11.56
CA ASP A 118 16.91 -18.67 -12.18
C ASP A 118 16.63 -17.41 -11.36
N VAL A 119 17.24 -17.26 -10.18
CA VAL A 119 16.98 -16.15 -9.24
C VAL A 119 17.26 -14.77 -9.83
N TRP A 120 18.22 -14.66 -10.75
CA TRP A 120 18.68 -13.40 -11.33
C TRP A 120 17.58 -12.69 -12.15
N LYS A 121 16.62 -13.44 -12.70
CA LYS A 121 15.51 -12.92 -13.52
C LYS A 121 14.18 -12.87 -12.77
N ALA A 122 14.16 -13.26 -11.50
CA ALA A 122 12.92 -13.49 -10.75
C ALA A 122 12.40 -12.23 -10.04
N THR A 123 13.08 -11.09 -10.15
CA THR A 123 12.66 -9.83 -9.54
C THR A 123 12.47 -8.76 -10.61
N ARG A 124 11.30 -8.12 -10.61
CA ARG A 124 11.00 -6.90 -11.37
C ARG A 124 10.83 -5.73 -10.43
#